data_AF-A0A7C4TAQ6-F1
#
_entry.id   AF-A0A7C4TAQ6-F1
#
_cell.length_a   1.000
_cell.length_b   1.000
_cell.length_c   1.000
_cell.angle_alpha   90.00
_cell.angle_beta   90.00
_cell.angle_gamma   90.00
#
_symmetry.space_group_name_H-M   'P 1'
#
loop_
_entity.id
_entity.type
_entity.pdbx_description
1 polymer ?
#
loop_
_entity_poly.entity_id
_entity_poly.type
_entity_poly.pdbx_seq_one_letter_code
_entity_poly.pdbx_strand_id
1 'polypeptide(L)' 'MLRREHGGRAEFLLISLWDSFGSIRKFAGPGVEKAVYYPKDKEFLIEVEPRVPALRNPRET' A
#
# COMPACT_ATOMS: atom_id res chain seq x y z
N MET A 1 -6.67 -12.73 2.85
CA MET A 1 -6.35 -11.37 3.34
C MET A 1 -5.31 -11.53 4.45
N LEU A 2 -4.18 -10.84 4.36
CA LEU A 2 -3.15 -10.88 5.39
C LEU A 2 -3.55 -9.92 6.50
N ARG A 3 -3.74 -10.44 7.71
CA ARG A 3 -4.19 -9.67 8.89
C ARG A 3 -3.35 -10.06 10.09
N ARG A 4 -3.03 -9.09 10.93
CA ARG A 4 -2.44 -9.29 12.26
C ARG A 4 -3.30 -8.61 13.31
N GLU A 5 -3.56 -9.29 14.42
CA GLU A 5 -4.29 -8.71 15.56
C GLU A 5 -3.35 -8.53 16.75
N HIS A 6 -3.34 -7.35 17.34
CA HIS A 6 -2.53 -7.04 18.51
C HIS A 6 -3.04 -5.80 19.24
N GLY A 7 -3.06 -5.82 20.58
CA GLY A 7 -3.40 -4.64 21.38
C GLY A 7 -4.78 -4.04 21.08
N GLY A 8 -5.77 -4.87 20.74
CA GLY A 8 -7.13 -4.42 20.36
C GLY A 8 -7.23 -3.79 18.96
N ARG A 9 -6.17 -3.89 18.14
CA ARG A 9 -6.13 -3.40 16.76
C ARG A 9 -6.00 -4.54 15.78
N ALA A 10 -6.52 -4.32 14.58
CA ALA A 10 -6.33 -5.19 13.43
C ALA A 10 -5.55 -4.44 12.35
N GLU A 11 -4.37 -4.95 12.03
CA GLU A 11 -3.52 -4.49 10.92
C GLU A 11 -3.83 -5.36 9.69
N PHE A 12 -4.03 -4.73 8.54
CA PHE A 12 -4.28 -5.42 7.27
C PHE A 12 -3.16 -5.10 6.29
N LEU A 13 -2.52 -6.13 5.74
CA LEU A 13 -1.50 -5.98 4.72
C LEU A 13 -2.11 -6.24 3.34
N LEU A 14 -2.12 -5.19 2.51
CA LEU A 14 -2.47 -5.27 1.09
C LEU A 14 -1.20 -5.32 0.26
N ILE A 15 -1.12 -6.32 -0.61
CA ILE A 15 -0.05 -6.47 -1.59
C ILE A 15 -0.70 -6.38 -2.97
N SER A 16 -0.23 -5.43 -3.79
CA SER A 16 -0.63 -5.31 -5.19
C SER A 16 0.58 -5.61 -6.08
N LEU A 17 0.36 -6.49 -7.06
CA LEU A 17 1.37 -6.85 -8.05
C LEU A 17 1.08 -6.07 -9.33
N TRP A 18 2.12 -5.52 -9.92
CA TRP A 18 2.02 -4.67 -11.10
C TRP A 18 3.04 -5.10 -12.14
N ASP A 19 2.64 -5.10 -13.40
CA ASP A 19 3.51 -5.48 -14.52
C ASP A 19 4.66 -4.47 -14.74
N SER A 20 4.50 -3.22 -14.29
CA SER A 20 5.53 -2.20 -14.39
C SER A 20 5.32 -1.03 -13.43
N PHE A 21 6.39 -0.29 -13.16
CA PHE A 21 6.31 1.03 -12.50
C PHE A 21 5.50 2.06 -13.29
N GLY A 22 5.37 1.90 -14.62
CA GLY A 22 4.51 2.75 -15.44
C GLY A 22 3.03 2.57 -15.08
N SER A 23 2.60 1.34 -14.83
CA SER A 23 1.24 1.02 -14.38
C SER A 23 0.98 1.58 -12.98
N ILE A 24 1.95 1.47 -12.07
CA ILE A 24 1.87 2.07 -10.72
C ILE A 24 1.69 3.59 -10.82
N ARG A 25 2.47 4.28 -11.64
CA ARG A 25 2.36 5.75 -11.82
C ARG A 25 1.00 6.18 -12.38
N LYS A 26 0.39 5.39 -13.27
CA LYS A 26 -0.95 5.68 -13.79
C LYS A 26 -2.01 5.61 -12.68
N PHE A 27 -1.82 4.74 -11.69
CA PHE A 27 -2.71 4.58 -10.55
C PHE A 27 -2.43 5.60 -9.44
N ALA A 28 -1.18 5.67 -8.95
CA ALA A 28 -0.78 6.45 -7.78
C ALA A 28 -0.35 7.89 -8.11
N GLY A 29 -0.17 8.22 -9.39
CA GLY A 29 0.44 9.48 -9.81
C GLY A 29 1.98 9.48 -9.72
N PRO A 30 2.61 10.66 -9.75
CA PRO A 30 4.07 10.76 -9.84
C PRO A 30 4.81 10.33 -8.55
N GLY A 31 4.17 10.46 -7.37
CA GLY A 31 4.74 10.04 -6.08
C GLY A 31 4.35 8.61 -5.73
N VAL A 32 4.93 7.63 -6.41
CA VAL A 32 4.59 6.20 -6.27
C VAL A 32 4.80 5.64 -4.86
N GLU A 33 5.62 6.32 -4.07
CA GLU A 33 5.88 5.99 -2.66
C GLU A 33 4.77 6.47 -1.73
N LYS A 34 3.86 7.35 -2.17
CA LYS A 34 2.77 7.86 -1.32
C LYS A 34 1.58 6.93 -1.37
N ALA A 35 1.03 6.62 -0.20
CA ALA A 35 -0.21 5.86 -0.11
C ALA A 35 -1.37 6.65 -0.75
N VAL A 36 -2.18 5.95 -1.54
CA VAL A 36 -3.42 6.48 -2.10
C VAL A 36 -4.53 6.25 -1.08
N TYR A 37 -5.11 7.34 -0.57
CA TYR A 37 -6.20 7.31 0.40
C TYR A 37 -7.52 7.75 -0.23
N TYR A 38 -8.57 6.98 0.00
CA TYR A 38 -9.93 7.32 -0.37
C TYR A 38 -10.65 8.04 0.78
N PRO A 39 -11.65 8.89 0.50
CA PRO A 39 -12.38 9.62 1.54
C PRO A 39 -12.91 8.72 2.66
N LYS A 40 -13.36 7.51 2.29
CA LYS A 40 -13.93 6.52 3.20
C LYS A 40 -12.91 5.88 4.15
N ASP A 41 -11.62 5.90 3.81
CA ASP A 41 -10.59 5.25 4.63
C ASP A 41 -10.48 5.90 6.01
N LYS A 42 -10.83 7.19 6.12
CA LYS A 42 -10.86 7.93 7.38
C LYS A 42 -11.88 7.39 8.39
N GLU A 43 -12.87 6.62 7.93
CA GLU A 43 -13.88 6.00 8.80
C GLU A 43 -13.35 4.73 9.48
N PHE A 44 -12.26 4.14 8.97
CA PHE A 44 -11.76 2.83 9.42
C PHE A 44 -10.29 2.83 9.87
N LEU A 45 -9.45 3.68 9.29
CA LEU A 45 -8.02 3.72 9.60
C LEU A 45 -7.77 4.42 10.93
N ILE A 46 -7.21 3.67 11.88
CA ILE A 46 -6.78 4.18 13.19
C ILE A 46 -5.50 5.02 13.04
N GLU A 47 -4.59 4.58 12.15
CA GLU A 47 -3.31 5.23 11.85
C GLU A 47 -3.07 5.18 10.33
N VAL A 48 -2.35 6.16 9.79
CA VAL A 48 -2.03 6.27 8.36
C VAL A 48 -0.52 6.15 8.16
N GLU A 49 -0.09 5.19 7.35
CA GLU A 49 1.30 5.11 6.89
C GLU A 49 1.46 5.98 5.64
N PRO A 50 2.24 7.08 5.70
CA PRO A 50 2.30 8.02 4.58
C PRO A 50 3.06 7.44 3.37
N ARG A 51 3.80 6.34 3.55
CA ARG A 51 4.66 5.76 2.53
C ARG A 51 4.44 4.27 2.35
N VAL A 52 4.47 3.83 1.10
CA VAL A 52 4.35 2.42 0.70
C VAL A 52 5.75 1.85 0.40
N PRO A 53 6.12 0.70 0.98
CA PRO A 53 7.35 0.00 0.62
C PRO A 53 7.28 -0.56 -0.80
N ALA A 54 8.25 -0.22 -1.65
CA ALA A 54 8.41 -0.85 -2.96
C ALA A 54 9.29 -2.10 -2.85
N LEU A 55 8.73 -3.27 -3.15
CA LEU A 55 9.49 -4.52 -3.25
C LEU A 55 9.77 -4.80 -4.73
N ARG A 56 11.04 -5.00 -5.08
CA ARG A 56 11.45 -5.45 -6.41
C ARG A 56 11.78 -6.93 -6.37
N ASN A 57 11.39 -7.66 -7.41
CA ASN A 57 11.78 -9.05 -7.57
C ASN A 57 13.30 -9.11 -7.81
N PRO A 58 14.10 -9.73 -6.92
CA PRO A 58 15.55 -9.76 -7.05
C PRO A 58 16.05 -10.61 -8.24
N ARG A 59 15.15 -11.34 -8.91
CA ARG A 59 15.48 -12.15 -10.12
C ARG A 59 15.31 -11.38 -11.43
N GLU A 60 14.84 -10.15 -11.38
CA GLU A 60 14.68 -9.26 -12.54
C GLU A 60 15.79 -8.20 -12.50
N THR A 61 16.98 -8.58 -12.96
CA THR A 61 18.11 -7.69 -13.30
C THR A 61 18.75 -8.17 -14.59
#